data_AF-A0A3L7YLF6-F1
#
_entry.id   AF-A0A3L7YLF6-F1
#
_cell.length_a   1.000
_cell.length_b   1.000
_cell.length_c   1.000
_cell.angle_alpha   90.00
_cell.angle_beta   90.00
_cell.angle_gamma   90.00
#
_symmetry.space_group_name_H-M   'P 1'
#
loop_
_entity.id
_entity.type
_entity.pdbx_description
1 polymer ?
#
loop_
_entity_poly.entity_id
_entity_poly.type
_entity_poly.pdbx_seq_one_letter_code
_entity_poly.pdbx_strand_id
1 'polypeptide(L)'
;MVVALLLSVAGVDDETIVNGYALTGANLTEEWMETRRGDAARYGLTWEALKPALETASEAMRATLAHVREQFGSAAGYLVSIGVPPESVSRIRVNLTEMPPS
;
A
#
# COMPACT_ATOMS: atom_id res chain seq x y z
N MET A 1 1.61 0.44 -0.76
CA MET A 1 0.95 1.28 0.26
C MET A 1 0.01 2.31 -0.34
N VAL A 2 0.48 3.28 -1.13
CA VAL A 2 -0.37 4.38 -1.64
C VAL A 2 -1.62 3.85 -2.35
N VAL A 3 -1.45 2.89 -3.27
CA VAL A 3 -2.58 2.25 -3.97
C VAL A 3 -3.56 1.57 -3.00
N ALA A 4 -3.05 0.89 -1.96
CA ALA A 4 -3.88 0.23 -0.95
C ALA A 4 -4.78 1.22 -0.18
N LEU A 5 -4.26 2.40 0.16
CA LEU A 5 -5.05 3.46 0.81
C LEU A 5 -6.16 3.98 -0.12
N LEU A 6 -5.85 4.17 -1.41
CA LEU A 6 -6.84 4.63 -2.40
C LEU A 6 -7.95 3.59 -2.62
N LEU A 7 -7.59 2.31 -2.74
CA LEU A 7 -8.56 1.22 -2.88
C LEU A 7 -9.43 1.07 -1.63
N SER A 8 -8.84 1.22 -0.43
CA SER A 8 -9.60 1.23 0.82
C SER A 8 -10.59 2.39 0.89
N VAL A 9 -10.21 3.60 0.42
CA VAL A 9 -11.13 4.74 0.29
C VAL A 9 -12.25 4.47 -0.72
N ALA A 10 -11.95 3.73 -1.79
CA ALA A 10 -12.93 3.28 -2.78
C ALA A 10 -13.84 2.14 -2.26
N GLY A 11 -13.62 1.64 -1.05
CA GLY A 11 -14.45 0.61 -0.43
C GLY A 11 -14.04 -0.83 -0.76
N VAL A 12 -12.86 -1.04 -1.36
CA VAL A 12 -12.30 -2.38 -1.58
C VAL A 12 -11.92 -2.99 -0.24
N ASP A 13 -12.25 -4.27 -0.05
CA ASP A 13 -11.92 -5.01 1.17
C ASP A 13 -10.43 -5.35 1.25
N ASP A 14 -9.97 -5.56 2.49
CA ASP A 14 -8.58 -5.82 2.80
C ASP A 14 -8.00 -7.08 2.15
N GLU A 15 -8.77 -8.16 2.06
CA GLU A 15 -8.27 -9.39 1.45
C GLU A 15 -7.99 -9.16 -0.04
N THR A 16 -8.90 -8.47 -0.73
CA THR A 16 -8.70 -8.09 -2.13
C THR A 16 -7.46 -7.20 -2.31
N ILE A 17 -7.26 -6.23 -1.42
CA ILE A 17 -6.07 -5.35 -1.46
C ILE A 17 -4.77 -6.15 -1.20
N VAL A 18 -4.77 -7.02 -0.18
CA VAL A 18 -3.62 -7.85 0.18
C VAL A 18 -3.27 -8.82 -0.94
N ASN A 19 -4.27 -9.47 -1.55
CA ASN A 19 -4.07 -10.37 -2.68
C ASN A 19 -3.50 -9.64 -3.90
N GLY A 20 -4.04 -8.46 -4.23
CA GLY A 20 -3.49 -7.62 -5.30
C GLY A 20 -2.05 -7.17 -5.01
N TYR A 21 -1.73 -6.90 -3.75
CA TYR A 21 -0.36 -6.57 -3.33
C TYR A 21 0.59 -7.78 -3.42
N ALA A 22 0.12 -8.98 -3.08
CA ALA A 22 0.88 -10.22 -3.19
C ALA A 22 1.35 -10.48 -4.63
N LEU A 23 0.51 -10.16 -5.62
CA LEU A 23 0.87 -10.25 -7.03
C LEU A 23 2.00 -9.29 -7.42
N THR A 24 2.16 -8.16 -6.72
CA THR A 24 3.31 -7.29 -6.93
C THR A 24 4.60 -8.00 -6.54
N GLY A 25 4.60 -8.74 -5.42
CA GLY A 25 5.71 -9.58 -4.98
C GLY A 25 6.08 -10.68 -5.97
N ALA A 26 5.07 -11.35 -6.54
CA ALA A 26 5.27 -12.40 -7.54
C ALA A 26 5.85 -11.89 -8.88
N ASN A 27 5.72 -10.59 -9.16
CA ASN A 27 6.24 -9.96 -10.38
C ASN A 27 7.58 -9.25 -10.16
N LEU A 28 8.20 -9.37 -8.97
CA LEU A 28 9.52 -8.83 -8.72
C LEU A 28 10.57 -9.67 -9.45
N THR A 29 11.18 -9.09 -10.49
CA THR A 29 12.25 -9.75 -11.24
C THR A 29 13.55 -9.82 -10.43
N GLU A 30 14.44 -10.75 -10.77
CA GLU A 30 15.78 -10.81 -10.17
C GLU A 30 16.57 -9.49 -10.35
N GLU A 31 16.40 -8.82 -11.51
CA GLU A 31 17.00 -7.52 -11.79
C GLU A 31 16.51 -6.42 -10.83
N TRP A 32 15.22 -6.45 -10.48
CA TRP A 32 14.65 -5.53 -9.50
C TRP A 32 15.20 -5.81 -8.09
N MET A 33 15.36 -7.08 -7.72
CA MET A 33 15.94 -7.48 -6.44
C MET A 33 17.42 -7.06 -6.32
N GLU A 34 18.20 -7.20 -7.39
CA GLU A 34 19.60 -6.76 -7.41
C GLU A 34 19.73 -5.23 -7.29
N THR A 35 18.85 -4.48 -7.96
CA THR A 35 18.78 -3.02 -7.80
C THR A 35 18.49 -2.63 -6.34
N ARG A 36 17.55 -3.32 -5.68
CA ARG A 36 17.24 -3.08 -4.26
C ARG A 36 18.37 -3.47 -3.32
N ARG A 37 19.16 -4.49 -3.64
CA ARG A 37 20.38 -4.85 -2.89
C ARG A 37 21.41 -3.72 -2.92
N GLY A 38 21.58 -3.07 -4.07
CA GLY A 38 22.40 -1.86 -4.20
C GLY A 38 21.87 -0.69 -3.36
N ASP A 39 20.55 -0.49 -3.33
CA ASP A 39 19.91 0.54 -2.50
C ASP A 39 20.08 0.26 -1.00
N ALA A 40 19.96 -1.00 -0.55
CA ALA A 40 20.13 -1.37 0.86
C ALA A 40 21.49 -0.92 1.41
N ALA A 41 22.56 -1.15 0.64
CA ALA A 41 23.91 -0.72 0.99
C ALA A 41 24.01 0.81 1.14
N ARG A 42 23.28 1.58 0.33
CA ARG A 42 23.23 3.05 0.41
C ARG A 42 22.58 3.55 1.70
N TYR A 43 21.66 2.78 2.27
CA TYR A 43 21.01 3.09 3.55
C TYR A 43 21.68 2.42 4.76
N GLY A 44 22.84 1.77 4.57
CA GLY A 44 23.54 1.05 5.63
C GLY A 44 22.83 -0.21 6.11
N LEU A 45 21.92 -0.76 5.30
CA LEU A 45 21.18 -1.99 5.58
C LEU A 45 21.81 -3.17 4.86
N THR A 46 21.81 -4.34 5.50
CA THR A 46 22.17 -5.58 4.82
C THR A 46 20.99 -6.06 3.97
N TRP A 47 21.29 -6.82 2.91
CA TRP A 47 20.24 -7.44 2.11
C TRP A 47 19.38 -8.40 2.95
N GLU A 48 19.99 -9.11 3.88
CA GLU A 48 19.34 -10.01 4.82
C GLU A 48 18.35 -9.29 5.73
N ALA A 49 18.57 -8.01 6.03
CA ALA A 49 17.63 -7.19 6.80
C ALA A 49 16.46 -6.67 5.93
N LEU A 50 16.69 -6.41 4.64
CA LEU A 50 15.68 -5.89 3.72
C LEU A 50 14.78 -6.99 3.14
N LYS A 51 15.36 -8.15 2.84
CA LYS A 51 14.73 -9.28 2.14
C LYS A 51 13.43 -9.76 2.81
N PRO A 52 13.35 -9.95 4.14
CA PRO A 52 12.11 -10.39 4.79
C PRO A 52 10.95 -9.43 4.55
N ALA A 53 11.19 -8.11 4.58
CA ALA A 53 10.17 -7.09 4.33
C ALA A 53 9.65 -7.12 2.88
N LEU A 54 10.45 -7.63 1.94
CA LEU A 54 10.06 -7.83 0.54
C LEU A 54 9.32 -9.16 0.35
N GLU A 55 9.67 -10.21 1.10
CA GLU A 55 9.09 -11.55 0.99
C GLU A 55 7.76 -11.69 1.73
N THR A 56 7.60 -11.08 2.91
CA THR A 56 6.36 -11.14 3.71
C THR A 56 5.43 -9.96 3.39
N ALA A 57 5.41 -9.54 2.13
CA ALA A 57 4.72 -8.32 1.68
C ALA A 57 3.22 -8.36 2.01
N SER A 58 2.59 -9.54 1.95
CA SER A 58 1.17 -9.76 2.27
C SER A 58 0.86 -9.57 3.75
N GLU A 59 1.62 -10.21 4.64
CA GLU A 59 1.48 -10.06 6.10
C GLU A 59 1.77 -8.63 6.55
N ALA A 60 2.82 -8.03 5.98
CA ALA A 60 3.17 -6.63 6.25
C ALA A 60 2.05 -5.68 5.80
N MET A 61 1.45 -5.90 4.62
CA MET A 61 0.33 -5.10 4.13
C MET A 61 -0.89 -5.25 5.05
N ARG A 62 -1.23 -6.49 5.43
CA ARG A 62 -2.32 -6.78 6.36
C ARG A 62 -2.13 -6.08 7.70
N ALA A 63 -0.93 -6.19 8.28
CA ALA A 63 -0.58 -5.52 9.53
C ALA A 63 -0.69 -4.00 9.40
N THR A 64 -0.28 -3.44 8.26
CA THR A 64 -0.36 -2.00 8.06
C THR A 64 -1.80 -1.50 7.92
N LEU A 65 -2.66 -2.21 7.18
CA LEU A 65 -4.08 -1.85 7.07
C LEU A 65 -4.79 -1.94 8.43
N ALA A 66 -4.45 -2.95 9.23
CA ALA A 66 -4.92 -3.06 10.61
C ALA A 66 -4.48 -1.86 11.46
N HIS A 67 -3.19 -1.52 11.44
CA HIS A 67 -2.65 -0.37 12.16
C HIS A 67 -3.33 0.94 11.76
N VAL A 68 -3.57 1.16 10.47
CA VAL A 68 -4.29 2.34 9.97
C VAL A 68 -5.70 2.43 10.56
N ARG A 69 -6.45 1.33 10.61
CA ARG A 69 -7.79 1.31 11.22
C ARG A 69 -7.74 1.53 12.72
N GLU A 70 -6.82 0.89 13.42
CA GLU A 70 -6.70 1.00 14.87
C GLU A 70 -6.37 2.43 15.31
N GLN A 71 -5.47 3.10 14.60
CA GLN A 71 -5.00 4.44 14.98
C GLN A 71 -5.88 5.57 14.44
N PHE A 72 -6.46 5.41 13.24
CA PHE A 72 -7.15 6.50 12.53
C PHE A 72 -8.61 6.18 12.21
N GLY A 73 -9.12 5.02 12.63
CA GLY A 73 -10.48 4.53 12.36
C GLY A 73 -10.70 4.05 10.92
N SER A 74 -10.02 4.63 9.94
CA SER A 74 -10.12 4.26 8.52
C SER A 74 -8.96 4.82 7.69
N ALA A 75 -8.80 4.33 6.45
CA ALA A 75 -7.87 4.93 5.49
C ALA A 75 -8.22 6.39 5.17
N ALA A 76 -9.51 6.73 5.07
CA ALA A 76 -9.97 8.11 4.93
C ALA A 76 -9.54 8.98 6.13
N GLY A 77 -9.70 8.46 7.35
CA GLY A 77 -9.26 9.12 8.57
C GLY A 77 -7.75 9.36 8.58
N TYR A 78 -6.95 8.38 8.16
CA TYR A 78 -5.51 8.55 8.00
C TYR A 78 -5.16 9.65 7.00
N LEU A 79 -5.77 9.67 5.81
CA LEU A 79 -5.51 10.70 4.80
C LEU A 79 -5.85 12.10 5.33
N VAL A 80 -6.97 12.27 6.02
CA VAL A 80 -7.32 13.55 6.65
C VAL A 80 -6.31 13.92 7.73
N SER A 81 -5.84 12.97 8.53
CA SER A 81 -4.85 13.23 9.59
C SER A 81 -3.50 13.73 9.07
N ILE A 82 -3.14 13.38 7.82
CA ILE A 82 -1.91 13.85 7.16
C ILE A 82 -2.13 15.09 6.28
N GLY A 83 -3.32 15.71 6.35
CA GLY A 83 -3.62 16.98 5.69
C GLY A 83 -4.32 16.87 4.34
N VAL A 84 -4.79 15.69 3.92
CA VAL A 84 -5.63 15.56 2.72
C VAL A 84 -7.03 16.10 3.03
N PRO A 85 -7.53 17.10 2.27
CA PRO A 85 -8.84 17.67 2.55
C PRO A 85 -9.98 16.63 2.40
N PRO A 86 -11.01 16.63 3.27
CA PRO A 86 -12.13 15.68 3.20
C PRO A 86 -12.85 15.67 1.84
N GLU A 87 -12.92 16.81 1.17
CA GLU A 87 -13.48 16.93 -0.18
C GLU A 87 -12.65 16.18 -1.22
N SER A 88 -11.32 16.15 -1.05
CA SER A 88 -10.43 15.38 -1.93
C SER A 88 -10.60 13.88 -1.71
N VAL A 89 -10.74 13.45 -0.45
CA VAL A 89 -11.05 12.04 -0.12
C VAL A 89 -12.39 11.61 -0.74
N SER A 90 -13.40 12.47 -0.65
CA SER A 90 -14.71 12.21 -1.26
C SER A 90 -14.63 12.09 -2.78
N ARG A 91 -13.84 12.96 -3.44
CA ARG A 91 -13.61 12.90 -4.90
C ARG A 91 -12.84 11.64 -5.32
N ILE A 92 -11.87 11.18 -4.53
CA ILE A 92 -11.15 9.93 -4.79
C ILE A 92 -12.14 8.76 -4.86
N ARG A 93 -13.04 8.66 -3.86
CA ARG A 93 -14.06 7.60 -3.84
C ARG A 93 -14.92 7.64 -5.12
N VAL A 94 -15.51 8.80 -5.43
CA VAL A 94 -16.35 8.99 -6.62
C VAL A 94 -15.62 8.58 -7.90
N ASN A 95 -14.42 9.11 -8.12
CA ASN A 95 -13.66 8.88 -9.35
C ASN A 95 -13.20 7.43 -9.55
N LEU A 96 -13.04 6.66 -8.47
CA LEU A 96 -12.57 5.27 -8.53
C LEU A 96 -13.72 4.26 -8.56
N THR A 97 -14.94 4.64 -8.18
CA THR A 97 -16.12 3.75 -8.20
C THR A 97 -17.10 4.04 -9.33
N GLU A 98 -17.14 5.28 -9.84
CA GLU A 98 -17.99 5.65 -10.97
C GLU A 98 -17.19 5.49 -12.27
N MET A 99 -17.69 4.67 -13.21
CA MET A 99 -17.13 4.66 -14.58
C MET A 99 -17.26 6.08 -15.17
N PRO A 100 -16.21 6.64 -15.81
CA PRO A 100 -16.38 7.85 -16.58
C PRO A 100 -17.46 7.63 -17.65
N PRO A 101 -18.34 8.62 -17.91
CA PRO A 101 -19.32 8.49 -18.98
C PRO A 101 -18.59 8.21 -20.30
N SER A 102 -19.02 7.13 -20.97
CA SER A 102 -18.53 6.69 -22.27
C SER A 102 -18.68 7.76 -23.36
#